data_AF-A0A5C7W3I9-F1
#
_entry.id   AF-A0A5C7W3I9-F1
#
_cell.length_a   1.000
_cell.length_b   1.000
_cell.length_c   1.000
_cell.angle_alpha   90.00
_cell.angle_beta   90.00
_cell.angle_gamma   90.00
#
_symmetry.space_group_name_H-M   'P 1'
#
loop_
_entity.id
_entity.type
_entity.pdbx_description
1 polymer ?
#
loop_
_entity_poly.entity_id
_entity_poly.type
_entity_poly.pdbx_seq_one_letter_code
_entity_poly.pdbx_strand_id
1 'polypeptide(L)'
;MAVSAPRLTNCIGLEMQSITCNCSRTSAARHGYEVCQRLKDNPDTRDIPIIFITAMSEVEDEQHGLELGAVDYITKPVNPAIVLARVRTHLALYDQNRELARQVRERTADLFKTRQQIIRRLGRAAEFRDNETGNHIIRMSHFCRLIGIAAGLGEKTVEILYNASPMHDVGKIGIPDHILLKPGKLTEEEWQVMRRHPRIGADIIGQHSDDLLQSAWAIALCHHEKWDGRGYPSGLKGEDIPLMARIAALADVFDALTTERPYKKAWTIEAAVSHIEAHAGSHFDPGLIELFRQALPEMLRIREQFADTFGAMEDFGPPAP
;
A
#
# COMPACT_ATOMS: atom_id res chain seq x y z
N MET A 1 -10.96 -31.23 13.66
CA MET A 1 -11.15 -30.91 15.09
C MET A 1 -12.24 -29.87 15.19
N ALA A 2 -13.43 -30.31 15.57
CA ALA A 2 -14.58 -29.46 15.79
C ALA A 2 -14.45 -28.79 17.16
N VAL A 3 -14.60 -27.46 17.22
CA VAL A 3 -14.79 -26.73 18.48
C VAL A 3 -16.23 -26.23 18.48
N SER A 4 -16.99 -26.75 19.43
CA SER A 4 -18.41 -26.48 19.66
C SER A 4 -18.63 -25.12 20.31
N ALA A 5 -19.62 -24.36 19.83
CA ALA A 5 -20.14 -23.17 20.51
C ALA A 5 -21.44 -23.53 21.26
N PRO A 6 -21.68 -23.01 22.49
CA PRO A 6 -22.86 -23.38 23.27
C PRO A 6 -24.13 -22.65 22.80
N ARG A 7 -25.17 -23.45 22.63
CA ARG A 7 -26.61 -23.17 22.57
C ARG A 7 -27.07 -21.79 23.10
N LEU A 8 -27.48 -20.94 22.18
CA LEU A 8 -28.52 -19.91 22.37
C LEU A 8 -29.75 -20.29 21.54
N THR A 9 -30.28 -21.48 21.81
CA THR A 9 -31.60 -21.93 21.34
C THR A 9 -32.65 -21.37 22.29
N ASN A 10 -33.05 -20.12 22.08
CA ASN A 10 -34.39 -19.57 22.32
C ASN A 10 -34.35 -18.08 21.96
N CYS A 11 -35.23 -17.65 21.05
CA CYS A 11 -35.35 -16.30 20.48
C CYS A 11 -34.53 -15.99 19.21
N ILE A 12 -34.48 -16.89 18.21
CA ILE A 12 -34.16 -16.49 16.84
C ILE A 12 -35.04 -17.31 15.87
N GLY A 13 -36.18 -16.73 15.49
CA GLY A 13 -36.84 -17.06 14.23
C GLY A 13 -36.28 -16.15 13.16
N LEU A 14 -35.46 -16.70 12.28
CA LEU A 14 -34.89 -16.03 11.10
C LEU A 14 -36.00 -15.78 10.08
N GLU A 15 -36.38 -14.51 9.90
CA GLU A 15 -36.75 -13.84 8.63
C GLU A 15 -37.29 -12.43 8.98
N MET A 16 -36.77 -11.39 8.32
CA MET A 16 -36.88 -9.94 8.64
C MET A 16 -35.95 -9.45 9.78
N GLN A 17 -34.79 -8.89 9.41
CA GLN A 17 -33.83 -8.28 10.34
C GLN A 17 -34.27 -6.88 10.82
N SER A 18 -35.39 -6.82 11.54
CA SER A 18 -35.75 -5.67 12.39
C SER A 18 -36.09 -6.21 13.77
N ILE A 19 -35.23 -5.94 14.77
CA ILE A 19 -35.50 -6.36 16.15
C ILE A 19 -36.48 -5.35 16.76
N THR A 20 -37.76 -5.71 16.82
CA THR A 20 -38.77 -4.98 17.60
C THR A 20 -38.56 -5.30 19.08
N CYS A 21 -38.08 -4.34 19.87
CA CYS A 21 -37.95 -4.51 21.32
C CYS A 21 -39.25 -4.08 22.01
N ASN A 22 -39.95 -5.04 22.65
CA ASN A 22 -41.25 -4.82 23.27
C ASN A 22 -41.04 -4.50 24.77
N CYS A 23 -41.18 -3.24 25.17
CA CYS A 23 -41.03 -2.81 26.56
C CYS A 23 -42.38 -2.98 27.29
N SER A 24 -42.53 -4.01 28.13
CA SER A 24 -43.71 -4.17 29.01
C SER A 24 -43.26 -4.21 30.47
N ARG A 25 -43.88 -3.37 31.32
CA ARG A 25 -43.60 -3.23 32.75
C ARG A 25 -43.99 -4.51 33.52
N THR A 26 -43.05 -5.44 33.68
CA THR A 26 -43.05 -6.47 34.76
C THR A 26 -41.62 -6.86 35.13
N SER A 27 -41.41 -7.13 36.43
CA SER A 27 -40.17 -7.04 37.20
C SER A 27 -39.08 -8.10 36.95
N ALA A 28 -38.91 -8.59 35.72
CA ALA A 28 -37.74 -9.41 35.33
C ALA A 28 -37.41 -9.34 33.81
N ALA A 29 -37.97 -8.37 33.09
CA ALA A 29 -37.65 -8.13 31.68
C ALA A 29 -36.62 -6.99 31.57
N ARG A 30 -35.48 -7.23 30.91
CA ARG A 30 -34.48 -6.18 30.61
C ARG A 30 -35.19 -5.01 29.93
N HIS A 31 -34.99 -3.78 30.41
CA HIS A 31 -35.57 -2.58 29.80
C HIS A 31 -35.10 -2.48 28.33
N GLY A 32 -36.01 -2.17 27.39
CA GLY A 32 -35.68 -2.14 25.96
C GLY A 32 -34.53 -1.19 25.63
N TYR A 33 -34.36 -0.12 26.41
CA TYR A 33 -33.23 0.79 26.35
C TYR A 33 -31.88 0.09 26.64
N GLU A 34 -31.82 -0.78 27.65
CA GLU A 34 -30.59 -1.53 27.99
C GLU A 34 -30.20 -2.51 26.86
N VAL A 35 -31.19 -3.10 26.18
CA VAL A 35 -30.96 -3.97 25.03
C VAL A 35 -30.43 -3.17 23.85
N CYS A 36 -31.03 -2.02 23.55
CA CYS A 36 -30.55 -1.13 22.49
C CYS A 36 -29.11 -0.68 22.75
N GLN A 37 -28.82 -0.20 23.96
CA GLN A 37 -27.48 0.23 24.34
C GLN A 37 -26.45 -0.89 24.13
N ARG A 38 -26.72 -2.11 24.61
CA ARG A 38 -25.80 -3.25 24.43
C ARG A 38 -25.56 -3.60 22.97
N LEU A 39 -26.59 -3.53 22.12
CA LEU A 39 -26.45 -3.80 20.69
C LEU A 39 -25.64 -2.69 20.01
N LYS A 40 -25.80 -1.44 20.44
CA LYS A 40 -25.09 -0.27 19.90
C LYS A 40 -23.64 -0.16 20.38
N ASP A 41 -23.33 -0.67 21.57
CA ASP A 41 -21.96 -0.73 22.09
C ASP A 41 -21.11 -1.80 21.40
N ASN A 42 -21.73 -2.89 20.93
CA ASN A 42 -21.00 -3.98 20.29
C ASN A 42 -20.66 -3.66 18.81
N PRO A 43 -19.36 -3.68 18.39
CA PRO A 43 -18.94 -3.50 17.00
C PRO A 43 -19.66 -4.36 15.98
N ASP A 44 -20.04 -5.59 16.34
CA ASP A 44 -20.65 -6.55 15.41
C ASP A 44 -22.14 -6.29 15.17
N THR A 45 -22.81 -5.55 16.07
CA THR A 45 -24.26 -5.34 16.03
C THR A 45 -24.68 -3.87 15.98
N ARG A 46 -23.75 -2.93 16.16
CA ARG A 46 -24.07 -1.50 16.27
C ARG A 46 -24.75 -0.90 15.05
N ASP A 47 -24.47 -1.44 13.87
CA ASP A 47 -25.02 -0.94 12.62
C ASP A 47 -26.46 -1.44 12.36
N ILE A 48 -26.96 -2.41 13.12
CA ILE A 48 -28.32 -2.93 12.96
C ILE A 48 -29.33 -1.83 13.31
N PRO A 49 -30.30 -1.51 12.44
CA PRO A 49 -31.35 -0.54 12.74
C PRO A 49 -32.31 -1.09 13.82
N ILE A 50 -32.54 -0.30 14.87
CA ILE A 50 -33.42 -0.65 15.98
C ILE A 50 -34.62 0.30 15.97
N ILE A 51 -35.83 -0.27 15.99
CA ILE A 51 -37.09 0.48 16.09
C ILE A 51 -37.75 0.14 17.41
N PHE A 52 -38.03 1.15 18.23
CA PHE A 52 -38.80 0.96 19.45
C PHE A 52 -40.28 0.86 19.15
N ILE A 53 -40.95 -0.13 19.74
CA ILE A 53 -42.41 -0.23 19.73
C ILE A 53 -42.88 -0.36 21.17
N THR A 54 -43.50 0.68 21.70
CA THR A 54 -43.73 0.82 23.15
C THR A 54 -45.01 1.56 23.49
N ALA A 55 -45.50 1.38 24.72
CA ALA A 55 -46.63 2.13 25.26
C ALA A 55 -46.20 3.43 25.96
N MET A 56 -44.89 3.66 26.07
CA MET A 56 -44.30 4.90 26.56
C MET A 56 -44.44 5.96 25.46
N SER A 57 -45.06 7.10 25.77
CA SER A 57 -45.42 8.13 24.79
C SER A 57 -45.03 9.54 25.24
N GLU A 58 -44.29 9.65 26.34
CA GLU A 58 -43.73 10.94 26.76
C GLU A 58 -42.60 11.31 25.81
N VAL A 59 -42.46 12.60 25.52
CA VAL A 59 -41.42 13.10 24.60
C VAL A 59 -40.02 12.72 25.08
N GLU A 60 -39.82 12.70 26.41
CA GLU A 60 -38.58 12.29 27.07
C GLU A 60 -38.20 10.84 26.76
N ASP A 61 -39.18 9.95 26.65
CA ASP A 61 -38.97 8.53 26.34
C ASP A 61 -38.54 8.32 24.88
N GLU A 62 -39.20 9.02 23.95
CA GLU A 62 -38.86 8.99 22.53
C GLU A 62 -37.45 9.56 22.29
N GLN A 63 -37.17 10.71 22.89
CA GLN A 63 -35.85 11.34 22.83
C GLN A 63 -34.76 10.40 23.35
N HIS A 64 -34.97 9.80 24.53
CA HIS A 64 -34.01 8.88 25.11
C HIS A 64 -33.75 7.66 24.21
N GLY A 65 -34.79 7.08 23.62
CA GLY A 65 -34.65 5.95 22.69
C GLY A 65 -33.78 6.29 21.46
N LEU A 66 -33.98 7.48 20.89
CA LEU A 66 -33.20 7.96 19.74
C LEU A 66 -31.74 8.28 20.11
N GLU A 67 -31.50 8.88 21.29
CA GLU A 67 -30.16 9.15 21.81
C GLU A 67 -29.33 7.88 22.02
N LEU A 68 -29.97 6.77 22.39
CA LEU A 68 -29.33 5.45 22.50
C LEU A 68 -28.98 4.81 21.14
N GLY A 69 -29.37 5.44 20.02
CA GLY A 69 -29.06 4.97 18.66
C GLY A 69 -30.16 4.17 17.96
N ALA A 70 -31.41 4.21 18.46
CA ALA A 70 -32.55 3.72 17.69
C ALA A 70 -32.82 4.64 16.49
N VAL A 71 -33.31 4.05 15.39
CA VAL A 71 -33.59 4.78 14.14
C VAL A 71 -35.04 5.27 14.06
N ASP A 72 -35.92 4.74 14.91
CA ASP A 72 -37.33 5.10 14.96
C ASP A 72 -37.98 4.70 16.29
N TYR A 73 -39.09 5.35 16.60
CA TYR A 73 -39.88 5.15 17.81
C TYR A 73 -41.38 5.16 17.46
N ILE A 74 -42.09 4.10 17.86
CA ILE A 74 -43.51 3.91 17.54
C ILE A 74 -44.29 3.65 18.83
N THR A 75 -45.20 4.57 19.15
CA THR A 75 -46.11 4.46 20.30
C THR A 75 -47.31 3.56 19.98
N LYS A 76 -47.74 2.74 20.94
CA LYS A 76 -48.95 1.91 20.84
C LYS A 76 -50.23 2.73 21.04
N PRO A 77 -51.37 2.30 20.47
CA PRO A 77 -51.56 1.13 19.61
C PRO A 77 -50.95 1.33 18.21
N VAL A 78 -50.35 0.27 17.67
CA VAL A 78 -49.70 0.33 16.35
C VAL A 78 -50.68 0.04 15.22
N ASN A 79 -50.56 0.78 14.11
CA ASN A 79 -51.15 0.38 12.83
C ASN A 79 -50.14 -0.48 12.06
N PRO A 80 -50.43 -1.76 11.77
CA PRO A 80 -49.50 -2.65 11.06
C PRO A 80 -49.00 -2.08 9.73
N ALA A 81 -49.85 -1.36 8.98
CA ALA A 81 -49.46 -0.77 7.70
C ALA A 81 -48.40 0.33 7.87
N ILE A 82 -48.50 1.13 8.94
CA ILE A 82 -47.53 2.20 9.25
C ILE A 82 -46.21 1.59 9.72
N VAL A 83 -46.25 0.58 10.60
CA VAL A 83 -45.03 -0.12 11.07
C VAL A 83 -44.30 -0.74 9.89
N LEU A 84 -45.01 -1.45 9.00
CA LEU A 84 -44.42 -2.05 7.80
C LEU A 84 -43.82 -1.00 6.87
N ALA A 85 -44.47 0.16 6.70
CA ALA A 85 -43.92 1.26 5.91
C ALA A 85 -42.61 1.79 6.52
N ARG A 86 -42.57 2.05 7.83
CA ARG A 86 -41.37 2.50 8.55
C ARG A 86 -40.24 1.47 8.49
N VAL A 87 -40.54 0.20 8.73
CA VAL A 87 -39.56 -0.90 8.64
C VAL A 87 -38.98 -0.96 7.22
N ARG A 88 -39.82 -0.87 6.18
CA ARG A 88 -39.33 -0.85 4.78
C ARG A 88 -38.42 0.34 4.51
N THR A 89 -38.75 1.53 5.01
CA THR A 89 -37.91 2.72 4.87
C THR A 89 -36.54 2.51 5.52
N HIS A 90 -36.49 2.03 6.77
CA HIS A 90 -35.22 1.83 7.48
C HIS A 90 -34.40 0.70 6.90
N LEU A 91 -35.02 -0.39 6.43
CA LEU A 91 -34.32 -1.45 5.71
C LEU A 91 -33.73 -0.93 4.40
N ALA A 92 -34.50 -0.17 3.62
CA ALA A 92 -33.99 0.42 2.37
C ALA A 92 -32.80 1.36 2.62
N LEU A 93 -32.86 2.21 3.66
CA LEU A 93 -31.75 3.08 4.05
C LEU A 93 -30.52 2.29 4.53
N TYR A 94 -30.73 1.23 5.31
CA TYR A 94 -29.65 0.36 5.77
C TYR A 94 -28.95 -0.35 4.61
N ASP A 95 -29.73 -0.91 3.67
CA ASP A 95 -29.20 -1.56 2.47
C ASP A 95 -28.45 -0.58 1.58
N GLN A 96 -28.98 0.64 1.38
CA GLN A 96 -28.31 1.71 0.65
C GLN A 96 -26.97 2.09 1.29
N ASN A 97 -26.93 2.25 2.62
CA ASN A 97 -25.69 2.59 3.32
C ASN A 97 -24.63 1.49 3.21
N ARG A 98 -25.03 0.21 3.30
CA ARG A 98 -24.13 -0.92 3.12
C ARG A 98 -23.57 -1.00 1.70
N GLU A 99 -24.44 -0.80 0.71
CA GLU A 99 -24.06 -0.80 -0.70
C GLU A 99 -23.12 0.36 -1.01
N LEU A 100 -23.41 1.57 -0.51
CA LEU A 100 -22.53 2.72 -0.63
C LEU A 100 -21.16 2.46 0.00
N ALA A 101 -21.11 1.90 1.22
CA ALA A 101 -19.86 1.56 1.88
C ALA A 101 -19.04 0.53 1.09
N ARG A 102 -19.70 -0.45 0.45
CA ARG A 102 -19.06 -1.42 -0.45
C ARG A 102 -18.47 -0.71 -1.67
N GLN A 103 -19.25 0.13 -2.34
CA GLN A 103 -18.80 0.89 -3.51
C GLN A 103 -17.62 1.81 -3.17
N VAL A 104 -17.66 2.51 -2.03
CA VAL A 104 -16.54 3.36 -1.58
C VAL A 104 -15.27 2.54 -1.39
N ARG A 105 -15.36 1.35 -0.74
CA ARG A 105 -14.19 0.47 -0.57
C ARG A 105 -13.62 0.01 -1.91
N GLU A 106 -14.48 -0.41 -2.83
CA GLU A 106 -14.07 -0.87 -4.17
C GLU A 106 -13.40 0.25 -4.96
N ARG A 107 -14.04 1.43 -5.02
CA ARG A 107 -13.49 2.58 -5.75
C ARG A 107 -12.18 3.07 -5.13
N THR A 108 -12.05 3.04 -3.81
CA THR A 108 -10.80 3.38 -3.13
C THR A 108 -9.68 2.40 -3.50
N ALA A 109 -9.98 1.09 -3.53
CA ALA A 109 -9.03 0.06 -3.94
C ALA A 109 -8.62 0.21 -5.42
N ASP A 110 -9.57 0.50 -6.31
CA ASP A 110 -9.31 0.73 -7.73
C ASP A 110 -8.43 1.97 -7.94
N LEU A 111 -8.74 3.08 -7.26
CA LEU A 111 -7.92 4.29 -7.32
C LEU A 111 -6.48 4.03 -6.86
N PHE A 112 -6.31 3.26 -5.78
CA PHE A 112 -4.98 2.90 -5.29
C PHE A 112 -4.20 2.06 -6.32
N LYS A 113 -4.84 1.06 -6.92
CA LYS A 113 -4.24 0.23 -7.98
C LYS A 113 -3.86 1.06 -9.21
N THR A 114 -4.77 1.90 -9.70
CA THR A 114 -4.49 2.77 -10.86
C THR A 114 -3.35 3.73 -10.57
N ARG A 115 -3.29 4.30 -9.37
CA ARG A 115 -2.18 5.17 -8.96
C ARG A 115 -0.84 4.43 -9.00
N GLN A 116 -0.76 3.22 -8.45
CA GLN A 116 0.45 2.40 -8.51
C GLN A 116 0.85 2.09 -9.97
N GLN A 117 -0.10 1.77 -10.83
CA GLN A 117 0.17 1.52 -12.25
C GLN A 117 0.71 2.76 -12.97
N ILE A 118 0.18 3.95 -12.69
CA ILE A 118 0.67 5.21 -13.26
C ILE A 118 2.11 5.46 -12.83
N ILE A 119 2.41 5.32 -11.53
CA ILE A 119 3.76 5.49 -10.98
C ILE A 119 4.77 4.56 -11.67
N ARG A 120 4.41 3.29 -11.82
CA ARG A 120 5.26 2.31 -12.52
C ARG A 120 5.47 2.66 -13.99
N ARG A 121 4.43 3.14 -14.68
CA ARG A 121 4.52 3.57 -16.09
C ARG A 121 5.40 4.81 -16.25
N LEU A 122 5.37 5.75 -15.30
CA LEU A 122 6.26 6.91 -15.30
C LEU A 122 7.73 6.51 -15.13
N GLY A 123 8.02 5.59 -14.20
CA GLY A 123 9.37 5.00 -14.08
C GLY A 123 9.83 4.38 -15.41
N ARG A 124 8.97 3.55 -16.01
CA ARG A 124 9.27 2.92 -17.31
C ARG A 124 9.49 3.92 -18.44
N ALA A 125 8.74 5.03 -18.46
CA ALA A 125 8.89 6.07 -19.47
C ALA A 125 10.25 6.78 -19.38
N ALA A 126 10.81 6.93 -18.17
CA ALA A 126 12.15 7.49 -18.00
C ALA A 126 13.24 6.55 -18.56
N GLU A 127 13.12 5.24 -18.33
CA GLU A 127 14.09 4.24 -18.81
C GLU A 127 14.04 4.01 -20.32
N PHE A 128 12.88 4.13 -20.96
CA PHE A 128 12.79 4.08 -22.43
C PHE A 128 13.65 5.14 -23.13
N ARG A 129 14.00 6.25 -22.44
CA ARG A 129 14.94 7.24 -22.97
C ARG A 129 16.41 6.86 -22.81
N ASP A 130 16.76 5.90 -21.96
CA ASP A 130 18.15 5.52 -21.63
C ASP A 130 18.56 4.18 -22.29
N ASN A 131 17.79 3.70 -23.27
CA ASN A 131 18.00 2.42 -23.96
C ASN A 131 18.06 1.18 -23.03
N GLU A 132 17.61 1.29 -21.78
CA GLU A 132 17.45 0.14 -20.90
C GLU A 132 16.10 -0.54 -21.17
N THR A 133 16.10 -1.86 -21.08
CA THR A 133 14.84 -2.60 -21.12
C THR A 133 14.05 -2.26 -19.85
N GLY A 134 12.73 -2.08 -19.97
CA GLY A 134 11.87 -1.81 -18.80
C GLY A 134 11.91 -2.92 -17.72
N ASN A 135 12.58 -4.05 -18.00
CA ASN A 135 12.75 -5.17 -17.09
C ASN A 135 13.66 -4.83 -15.91
N HIS A 136 14.64 -3.92 -16.07
CA HIS A 136 15.47 -3.43 -14.96
C HIS A 136 14.61 -2.89 -13.81
N ILE A 137 13.63 -2.02 -14.12
CA ILE A 137 12.72 -1.47 -13.12
C ILE A 137 11.94 -2.58 -12.40
N ILE A 138 11.48 -3.59 -13.13
CA ILE A 138 10.75 -4.71 -12.54
C ILE A 138 11.65 -5.46 -11.56
N ARG A 139 12.84 -5.89 -12.01
CA ARG A 139 13.81 -6.60 -11.16
C ARG A 139 14.19 -5.80 -9.93
N MET A 140 14.55 -4.53 -10.13
CA MET A 140 14.97 -3.63 -9.05
C MET A 140 13.86 -3.45 -8.01
N SER A 141 12.60 -3.33 -8.43
CA SER A 141 11.45 -3.28 -7.52
C SER A 141 11.37 -4.54 -6.65
N HIS A 142 11.46 -5.71 -7.27
CA HIS A 142 11.45 -7.00 -6.57
C HIS A 142 12.65 -7.17 -5.65
N PHE A 143 13.84 -6.73 -6.05
CA PHE A 143 15.04 -6.77 -5.20
C PHE A 143 14.86 -5.90 -3.96
N CYS A 144 14.38 -4.67 -4.11
CA CYS A 144 14.06 -3.79 -3.00
C CYS A 144 13.05 -4.43 -2.04
N ARG A 145 12.00 -5.07 -2.58
CA ARG A 145 11.01 -5.81 -1.79
C ARG A 145 11.66 -6.91 -0.95
N LEU A 146 12.49 -7.75 -1.57
CA LEU A 146 13.12 -8.89 -0.90
C LEU A 146 14.10 -8.43 0.20
N ILE A 147 14.92 -7.43 -0.09
CA ILE A 147 15.83 -6.83 0.90
C ILE A 147 15.04 -6.17 2.04
N GLY A 148 13.95 -5.47 1.72
CA GLY A 148 13.07 -4.86 2.71
C GLY A 148 12.40 -5.86 3.65
N ILE A 149 11.96 -7.01 3.12
CA ILE A 149 11.43 -8.13 3.94
C ILE A 149 12.52 -8.67 4.85
N ALA A 150 13.72 -8.92 4.31
CA ALA A 150 14.86 -9.39 5.11
C ALA A 150 15.23 -8.38 6.23
N ALA A 151 15.12 -7.08 5.95
CA ALA A 151 15.31 -6.00 6.91
C ALA A 151 14.22 -5.89 8.00
N GLY A 152 13.19 -6.75 7.98
CA GLY A 152 12.12 -6.76 8.96
C GLY A 152 11.10 -5.63 8.79
N LEU A 153 11.02 -5.02 7.60
CA LEU A 153 10.01 -4.01 7.32
C LEU A 153 8.61 -4.65 7.29
N GLY A 154 7.62 -3.96 7.86
CA GLY A 154 6.23 -4.40 7.82
C GLY A 154 5.65 -4.39 6.40
N GLU A 155 4.64 -5.22 6.16
CA GLU A 155 4.04 -5.46 4.83
C GLU A 155 3.68 -4.15 4.09
N LYS A 156 3.04 -3.20 4.77
CA LYS A 156 2.70 -1.89 4.19
C LYS A 156 3.94 -1.13 3.67
N THR A 157 5.03 -1.16 4.43
CA THR A 157 6.27 -0.43 4.10
C THR A 157 7.02 -1.11 2.96
N VAL A 158 7.02 -2.45 2.95
CA VAL A 158 7.57 -3.26 1.86
C VAL A 158 6.83 -3.00 0.55
N GLU A 159 5.49 -2.94 0.59
CA GLU A 159 4.68 -2.60 -0.59
C GLU A 159 4.96 -1.17 -1.06
N ILE A 160 5.11 -0.20 -0.15
CA ILE A 160 5.51 1.16 -0.53
C ILE A 160 6.88 1.15 -1.24
N LEU A 161 7.89 0.50 -0.67
CA LEU A 161 9.22 0.40 -1.25
C LEU A 161 9.20 -0.27 -2.64
N TYR A 162 8.45 -1.36 -2.80
CA TYR A 162 8.26 -2.05 -4.08
C TYR A 162 7.67 -1.12 -5.15
N ASN A 163 6.72 -0.27 -4.78
CA ASN A 163 6.04 0.63 -5.71
C ASN A 163 6.78 1.97 -5.94
N ALA A 164 7.60 2.41 -4.98
CA ALA A 164 8.33 3.68 -5.04
C ALA A 164 9.66 3.56 -5.79
N SER A 165 10.37 2.44 -5.62
CA SER A 165 11.69 2.21 -6.21
C SER A 165 11.75 2.38 -7.75
N PRO A 166 10.74 2.01 -8.56
CA PRO A 166 10.70 2.34 -9.99
C PRO A 166 10.99 3.79 -10.38
N MET A 167 10.75 4.75 -9.47
CA MET A 167 10.91 6.17 -9.76
C MET A 167 12.31 6.72 -9.44
N HIS A 168 13.27 5.89 -9.00
CA HIS A 168 14.60 6.35 -8.63
C HIS A 168 15.27 7.20 -9.75
N ASP A 169 15.11 6.78 -11.00
CA ASP A 169 15.71 7.40 -12.17
C ASP A 169 14.75 8.27 -13.01
N VAL A 170 13.56 8.62 -12.49
CA VAL A 170 12.58 9.45 -13.22
C VAL A 170 13.15 10.81 -13.65
N GLY A 171 14.15 11.30 -12.92
CA GLY A 171 14.84 12.54 -13.22
C GLY A 171 15.70 12.52 -14.49
N LYS A 172 16.03 11.34 -15.05
CA LYS A 172 16.69 11.23 -16.36
C LYS A 172 15.89 11.93 -17.47
N ILE A 173 14.57 12.12 -17.27
CA ILE A 173 13.71 12.92 -18.15
C ILE A 173 14.26 14.35 -18.36
N GLY A 174 14.90 14.95 -17.34
CA GLY A 174 15.48 16.29 -17.45
C GLY A 174 16.93 16.33 -17.93
N ILE A 175 17.53 15.19 -18.31
CA ILE A 175 18.91 15.14 -18.83
C ILE A 175 18.90 15.31 -20.36
N PRO A 176 19.77 16.17 -20.94
CA PRO A 176 19.88 16.34 -22.38
C PRO A 176 20.30 15.05 -23.09
N ASP A 177 19.69 14.75 -24.26
CA ASP A 177 19.95 13.53 -25.03
C ASP A 177 21.43 13.33 -25.38
N HIS A 178 22.15 14.40 -25.74
CA HIS A 178 23.56 14.30 -26.10
C HIS A 178 24.47 13.89 -24.93
N ILE A 179 23.98 13.98 -23.68
CA ILE A 179 24.65 13.51 -22.46
C ILE A 179 24.13 12.11 -22.12
N LEU A 180 22.81 11.92 -22.06
CA LEU A 180 22.19 10.65 -21.69
C LEU A 180 22.56 9.52 -22.66
N LEU A 181 22.47 9.78 -23.97
CA LEU A 181 22.67 8.81 -25.04
C LEU A 181 24.11 8.80 -25.58
N LYS A 182 25.07 9.42 -24.89
CA LYS A 182 26.44 9.54 -25.38
C LYS A 182 27.11 8.17 -25.49
N PRO A 183 27.58 7.72 -26.67
CA PRO A 183 28.28 6.46 -26.81
C PRO A 183 29.73 6.61 -26.33
N GLY A 184 29.96 6.60 -25.02
CA GLY A 184 31.30 6.71 -24.43
C GLY A 184 31.31 7.26 -23.01
N LYS A 185 32.50 7.61 -22.51
CA LYS A 185 32.65 8.25 -21.20
C LYS A 185 32.19 9.71 -21.27
N LEU A 186 31.51 10.15 -20.21
CA LEU A 186 31.14 11.55 -20.03
C LEU A 186 32.38 12.37 -19.64
N THR A 187 32.45 13.63 -20.08
CA THR A 187 33.42 14.60 -19.56
C THR A 187 33.01 15.01 -18.14
N GLU A 188 33.88 15.71 -17.42
CA GLU A 188 33.56 16.18 -16.07
C GLU A 188 32.33 17.10 -16.09
N GLU A 189 32.23 18.01 -17.06
CA GLU A 189 31.11 18.94 -17.21
C GLU A 189 29.79 18.21 -17.51
N GLU A 190 29.83 17.23 -18.41
CA GLU A 190 28.68 16.37 -18.71
C GLU A 190 28.27 15.56 -17.47
N TRP A 191 29.24 15.12 -16.68
CA TRP A 191 28.98 14.37 -15.46
C TRP A 191 28.34 15.23 -14.36
N GLN A 192 28.73 16.51 -14.25
CA GLN A 192 28.03 17.47 -13.40
C GLN A 192 26.57 17.64 -13.80
N VAL A 193 26.24 17.61 -15.10
CA VAL A 193 24.85 17.67 -15.57
C VAL A 193 24.09 16.39 -15.24
N MET A 194 24.70 15.22 -15.47
CA MET A 194 24.07 13.92 -15.20
C MET A 194 23.77 13.71 -13.71
N ARG A 195 24.67 14.14 -12.81
CA ARG A 195 24.48 14.08 -11.34
C ARG A 195 23.32 14.93 -10.82
N ARG A 196 22.63 15.68 -11.69
CA ARG A 196 21.41 16.43 -11.34
C ARG A 196 20.15 15.58 -11.39
N HIS A 197 20.15 14.42 -12.07
CA HIS A 197 18.93 13.62 -12.20
C HIS A 197 18.27 13.25 -10.85
N PRO A 198 18.99 13.02 -9.72
CA PRO A 198 18.33 12.76 -8.45
C PRO A 198 17.48 13.95 -7.99
N ARG A 199 18.01 15.18 -8.13
CA ARG A 199 17.30 16.42 -7.80
C ARG A 199 16.13 16.66 -8.75
N ILE A 200 16.35 16.49 -10.05
CA ILE A 200 15.29 16.63 -11.05
C ILE A 200 14.16 15.63 -10.78
N GLY A 201 14.48 14.38 -10.43
CA GLY A 201 13.51 13.35 -10.09
C GLY A 201 12.71 13.72 -8.85
N ALA A 202 13.39 14.20 -7.80
CA ALA A 202 12.76 14.73 -6.61
C ALA A 202 11.84 15.93 -6.91
N ASP A 203 12.26 16.85 -7.80
CA ASP A 203 11.45 18.00 -8.22
C ASP A 203 10.22 17.58 -9.05
N ILE A 204 10.36 16.58 -9.93
CA ILE A 204 9.24 16.01 -10.71
C ILE A 204 8.21 15.36 -9.79
N ILE A 205 8.66 14.59 -8.81
CA ILE A 205 7.77 13.89 -7.87
C ILE A 205 7.10 14.89 -6.93
N GLY A 206 7.84 15.89 -6.44
CA GLY A 206 7.35 16.86 -5.46
C GLY A 206 7.23 16.30 -4.05
N GLN A 207 7.13 17.18 -3.05
CA GLN A 207 6.89 16.79 -1.66
C GLN A 207 5.39 16.58 -1.42
N HIS A 208 5.04 15.46 -0.80
CA HIS A 208 3.67 15.05 -0.60
C HIS A 208 3.47 14.42 0.78
N SER A 209 2.25 14.51 1.33
CA SER A 209 1.88 13.84 2.58
C SER A 209 1.56 12.35 2.39
N ASP A 210 1.54 11.86 1.15
CA ASP A 210 1.28 10.46 0.84
C ASP A 210 2.57 9.63 0.98
N ASP A 211 2.51 8.57 1.77
CA ASP A 211 3.68 7.73 2.10
C ASP A 211 4.41 7.21 0.84
N LEU A 212 3.67 6.87 -0.23
CA LEU A 212 4.25 6.32 -1.45
C LEU A 212 5.04 7.38 -2.23
N LEU A 213 4.44 8.56 -2.44
CA LEU A 213 5.12 9.66 -3.13
C LEU A 213 6.29 10.21 -2.31
N GLN A 214 6.15 10.33 -0.99
CA GLN A 214 7.23 10.76 -0.12
C GLN A 214 8.41 9.78 -0.15
N SER A 215 8.13 8.48 -0.16
CA SER A 215 9.16 7.44 -0.27
C SER A 215 9.86 7.49 -1.63
N ALA A 216 9.10 7.66 -2.71
CA ALA A 216 9.66 7.77 -4.04
C ALA A 216 10.51 9.03 -4.22
N TRP A 217 10.07 10.16 -3.67
CA TRP A 217 10.84 11.39 -3.61
C TRP A 217 12.19 11.17 -2.93
N ALA A 218 12.18 10.51 -1.76
CA ALA A 218 13.40 10.22 -1.00
C ALA A 218 14.34 9.25 -1.74
N ILE A 219 13.79 8.22 -2.40
CA ILE A 219 14.57 7.28 -3.22
C ILE A 219 15.19 8.02 -4.41
N ALA A 220 14.39 8.76 -5.18
CA ALA A 220 14.88 9.51 -6.33
C ALA A 220 16.00 10.47 -5.94
N LEU A 221 15.85 11.19 -4.82
CA LEU A 221 16.85 12.14 -4.37
C LEU A 221 18.14 11.47 -3.87
N CYS A 222 18.04 10.33 -3.16
CA CYS A 222 19.13 9.81 -2.33
C CYS A 222 19.71 8.47 -2.79
N HIS A 223 19.23 7.82 -3.85
CA HIS A 223 19.71 6.50 -4.27
C HIS A 223 21.18 6.48 -4.75
N HIS A 224 21.79 7.65 -5.00
CA HIS A 224 23.21 7.80 -5.29
C HIS A 224 24.04 8.36 -4.11
N GLU A 225 23.42 8.50 -2.94
CA GLU A 225 24.16 8.74 -1.72
C GLU A 225 24.96 7.49 -1.34
N LYS A 226 26.13 7.69 -0.73
CA LYS A 226 27.03 6.61 -0.32
C LYS A 226 27.14 6.61 1.19
N TRP A 227 27.20 5.45 1.80
CA TRP A 227 27.28 5.30 3.25
C TRP A 227 28.38 6.16 3.89
N ASP A 228 29.52 6.35 3.22
CA ASP A 228 30.65 7.16 3.69
C ASP A 228 30.51 8.68 3.52
N GLY A 229 29.44 9.17 2.87
CA GLY A 229 29.20 10.59 2.58
C GLY A 229 29.81 11.10 1.28
N ARG A 230 30.45 10.23 0.46
CA ARG A 230 31.05 10.63 -0.83
C ARG A 230 30.07 10.52 -2.01
N GLY A 231 28.81 10.27 -1.71
CA GLY A 231 27.73 10.20 -2.69
C GLY A 231 27.23 11.57 -3.14
N TYR A 232 26.08 11.57 -3.80
CA TYR A 232 25.44 12.78 -4.31
C TYR A 232 23.92 12.63 -4.30
N PRO A 233 23.16 13.74 -4.30
CA PRO A 233 23.58 15.13 -4.51
C PRO A 233 23.83 15.97 -3.24
N SER A 234 23.63 15.41 -2.06
CA SER A 234 23.69 16.10 -0.77
C SER A 234 24.87 15.65 0.10
N GLY A 235 25.48 14.50 -0.20
CA GLY A 235 26.62 13.98 0.55
C GLY A 235 26.21 13.46 1.92
N LEU A 236 25.00 12.89 2.01
CA LEU A 236 24.46 12.31 3.24
C LEU A 236 25.30 11.10 3.64
N LYS A 237 25.44 10.87 4.95
CA LYS A 237 26.31 9.84 5.51
C LYS A 237 25.55 8.93 6.46
N GLY A 238 25.84 7.63 6.39
CA GLY A 238 25.27 6.66 7.32
C GLY A 238 23.73 6.67 7.31
N GLU A 239 23.16 6.79 8.50
CA GLU A 239 21.71 6.75 8.71
C GLU A 239 20.96 8.02 8.30
N ASP A 240 21.67 9.11 7.99
CA ASP A 240 21.05 10.30 7.39
C ASP A 240 20.50 10.01 5.99
N ILE A 241 21.00 8.94 5.34
CA ILE A 241 20.43 8.40 4.11
C ILE A 241 19.17 7.61 4.47
N PRO A 242 18.00 7.94 3.91
CA PRO A 242 16.77 7.17 4.15
C PRO A 242 16.97 5.68 3.86
N LEU A 243 16.47 4.81 4.75
CA LEU A 243 16.64 3.36 4.63
C LEU A 243 16.19 2.82 3.26
N MET A 244 15.07 3.32 2.74
CA MET A 244 14.56 2.93 1.43
C MET A 244 15.52 3.30 0.29
N ALA A 245 16.22 4.43 0.39
CA ALA A 245 17.23 4.83 -0.59
C ALA A 245 18.50 3.98 -0.48
N ARG A 246 18.92 3.60 0.74
CA ARG A 246 20.03 2.65 0.96
C ARG A 246 19.74 1.27 0.34
N ILE A 247 18.50 0.78 0.50
CA ILE A 247 18.06 -0.48 -0.13
C ILE A 247 18.02 -0.34 -1.66
N ALA A 248 17.47 0.76 -2.18
CA ALA A 248 17.41 1.00 -3.62
C ALA A 248 18.80 1.10 -4.26
N ALA A 249 19.75 1.81 -3.64
CA ALA A 249 21.13 1.91 -4.11
C ALA A 249 21.81 0.53 -4.22
N LEU A 250 21.59 -0.33 -3.22
CA LEU A 250 22.12 -1.69 -3.21
C LEU A 250 21.51 -2.56 -4.32
N ALA A 251 20.19 -2.51 -4.46
CA ALA A 251 19.44 -3.25 -5.48
C ALA A 251 19.82 -2.81 -6.90
N ASP A 252 19.92 -1.50 -7.13
CA ASP A 252 20.28 -0.90 -8.42
C ASP A 252 21.69 -1.33 -8.85
N VAL A 253 22.69 -1.17 -7.97
CA VAL A 253 24.07 -1.58 -8.29
C VAL A 253 24.15 -3.08 -8.57
N PHE A 254 23.44 -3.92 -7.81
CA PHE A 254 23.43 -5.36 -8.08
C PHE A 254 22.85 -5.69 -9.46
N ASP A 255 21.71 -5.08 -9.83
CA ASP A 255 21.11 -5.31 -11.14
C ASP A 255 22.02 -4.80 -12.27
N ALA A 256 22.59 -3.61 -12.12
CA ALA A 256 23.50 -3.00 -13.09
C ALA A 256 24.83 -3.77 -13.27
N LEU A 257 25.31 -4.47 -12.24
CA LEU A 257 26.49 -5.33 -12.34
C LEU A 257 26.18 -6.68 -12.99
N THR A 258 24.98 -7.23 -12.76
CA THR A 258 24.61 -8.59 -13.19
C THR A 258 23.77 -8.64 -14.47
N THR A 259 23.43 -7.49 -15.05
CA THR A 259 22.71 -7.37 -16.33
C THR A 259 23.66 -6.96 -17.44
N GLU A 260 23.54 -7.59 -18.61
CA GLU A 260 24.33 -7.24 -19.78
C GLU A 260 23.81 -5.93 -20.40
N ARG A 261 24.71 -5.01 -20.72
CA ARG A 261 24.39 -3.74 -21.40
C ARG A 261 25.14 -3.69 -22.74
N PRO A 262 24.68 -2.92 -23.75
CA PRO A 262 25.27 -2.90 -25.09
C PRO A 262 26.80 -2.67 -25.13
N TYR A 263 27.36 -2.05 -24.09
CA TYR A 263 28.77 -1.72 -23.97
C TYR A 263 29.49 -2.40 -22.80
N LYS A 264 28.83 -3.30 -22.05
CA LYS A 264 29.38 -3.92 -20.83
C LYS A 264 28.85 -5.34 -20.62
N LYS A 265 29.76 -6.31 -20.63
CA LYS A 265 29.43 -7.70 -20.22
C LYS A 265 29.01 -7.73 -18.76
N ALA A 266 27.95 -8.50 -18.47
CA ALA A 266 27.53 -8.77 -17.10
C ALA A 266 28.67 -9.41 -16.30
N TRP A 267 28.77 -9.05 -15.03
CA TRP A 267 29.69 -9.71 -14.10
C TRP A 267 29.14 -11.08 -13.69
N THR A 268 30.01 -11.98 -13.26
CA THR A 268 29.54 -13.19 -12.58
C THR A 268 28.89 -12.80 -11.26
N ILE A 269 28.00 -13.65 -10.76
CA ILE A 269 27.24 -13.35 -9.54
C ILE A 269 28.17 -13.26 -8.35
N GLU A 270 29.17 -14.15 -8.31
CA GLU A 270 30.20 -14.18 -7.28
C GLU A 270 31.02 -12.88 -7.29
N ALA A 271 31.35 -12.35 -8.47
CA ALA A 271 32.08 -11.10 -8.60
C ALA A 271 31.23 -9.89 -8.17
N ALA A 272 29.95 -9.85 -8.53
CA ALA A 272 29.04 -8.78 -8.13
C ALA A 272 28.81 -8.78 -6.61
N VAL A 273 28.58 -9.95 -6.01
CA VAL A 273 28.44 -10.11 -4.56
C VAL A 273 29.73 -9.71 -3.84
N SER A 274 30.88 -10.22 -4.29
CA SER A 274 32.19 -9.89 -3.69
C SER A 274 32.46 -8.38 -3.75
N HIS A 275 32.07 -7.72 -4.85
CA HIS A 275 32.20 -6.27 -4.97
C HIS A 275 31.31 -5.52 -3.98
N ILE A 276 30.04 -5.92 -3.85
CA ILE A 276 29.12 -5.32 -2.89
C ILE A 276 29.65 -5.47 -1.46
N GLU A 277 30.10 -6.67 -1.09
CA GLU A 277 30.66 -6.96 0.23
C GLU A 277 31.93 -6.15 0.51
N ALA A 278 32.83 -6.02 -0.47
CA ALA A 278 34.05 -5.21 -0.35
C ALA A 278 33.77 -3.71 -0.16
N HIS A 279 32.59 -3.23 -0.56
CA HIS A 279 32.19 -1.82 -0.41
C HIS A 279 31.20 -1.58 0.74
N ALA A 280 31.02 -2.57 1.62
CA ALA A 280 30.30 -2.40 2.88
C ALA A 280 30.95 -1.30 3.74
N GLY A 281 30.14 -0.38 4.27
CA GLY A 281 30.64 0.74 5.08
C GLY A 281 31.30 1.87 4.28
N SER A 282 31.38 1.76 2.95
CA SER A 282 31.81 2.85 2.06
C SER A 282 30.70 3.26 1.11
N HIS A 283 30.36 2.41 0.15
CA HIS A 283 29.23 2.63 -0.74
C HIS A 283 27.93 2.23 -0.06
N PHE A 284 27.88 1.03 0.52
CA PHE A 284 26.66 0.41 1.01
C PHE A 284 26.60 0.40 2.53
N ASP A 285 25.37 0.42 3.04
CA ASP A 285 25.10 0.19 4.45
C ASP A 285 25.58 -1.21 4.87
N PRO A 286 26.53 -1.32 5.82
CA PRO A 286 27.03 -2.62 6.26
C PRO A 286 25.94 -3.49 6.88
N GLY A 287 24.90 -2.90 7.48
CA GLY A 287 23.76 -3.63 8.04
C GLY A 287 22.86 -4.28 6.98
N LEU A 288 22.90 -3.81 5.72
CA LEU A 288 22.11 -4.39 4.64
C LEU A 288 22.81 -5.56 3.94
N ILE A 289 24.11 -5.76 4.13
CA ILE A 289 24.89 -6.76 3.38
C ILE A 289 24.45 -8.19 3.69
N GLU A 290 24.26 -8.51 4.98
CA GLU A 290 23.77 -9.84 5.38
C GLU A 290 22.35 -10.08 4.87
N LEU A 291 21.51 -9.05 4.93
CA LEU A 291 20.11 -9.11 4.50
C LEU A 291 20.00 -9.30 2.99
N PHE A 292 20.85 -8.63 2.22
CA PHE A 292 21.01 -8.87 0.79
C PHE A 292 21.46 -10.31 0.51
N ARG A 293 22.40 -10.87 1.27
CA ARG A 293 22.81 -12.27 1.10
C ARG A 293 21.66 -13.24 1.36
N GLN A 294 20.84 -12.98 2.38
CA GLN A 294 19.63 -13.77 2.66
C GLN A 294 18.60 -13.68 1.52
N ALA A 295 18.43 -12.50 0.93
CA ALA A 295 17.53 -12.26 -0.19
C ALA A 295 18.05 -12.80 -1.54
N LEU A 296 19.37 -12.97 -1.68
CA LEU A 296 20.05 -13.28 -2.93
C LEU A 296 19.45 -14.46 -3.71
N PRO A 297 19.17 -15.65 -3.11
CA PRO A 297 18.63 -16.78 -3.87
C PRO A 297 17.34 -16.46 -4.61
N GLU A 298 16.44 -15.68 -4.00
CA GLU A 298 15.19 -15.26 -4.63
C GLU A 298 15.41 -14.13 -5.64
N MET A 299 16.35 -13.22 -5.38
CA MET A 299 16.76 -12.21 -6.36
C MET A 299 17.30 -12.85 -7.65
N LEU A 300 18.05 -13.94 -7.56
CA LEU A 300 18.52 -14.67 -8.73
C LEU A 300 17.36 -15.26 -9.56
N ARG A 301 16.34 -15.82 -8.89
CA ARG A 301 15.12 -16.32 -9.58
C ARG A 301 14.38 -15.21 -10.30
N ILE A 302 14.19 -14.06 -9.64
CA ILE A 302 13.57 -12.87 -10.25
C ILE A 302 14.38 -12.41 -11.46
N ARG A 303 15.72 -12.40 -11.37
CA ARG A 303 16.55 -12.01 -12.51
C ARG A 303 16.37 -12.94 -13.71
N GLU A 304 16.32 -14.25 -13.49
CA GLU A 304 16.07 -15.23 -14.54
C GLU A 304 14.67 -15.06 -15.14
N GLN A 305 13.66 -14.85 -14.30
CA GLN A 305 12.27 -14.66 -14.71
C GLN A 305 12.08 -13.40 -15.58
N PHE A 306 12.80 -12.32 -15.26
CA PHE A 306 12.71 -11.04 -15.97
C PHE A 306 13.98 -10.74 -16.77
N ALA A 307 14.59 -11.77 -17.36
CA ALA A 307 15.78 -11.61 -18.19
C ALA A 307 15.46 -10.89 -19.52
N ASP A 308 16.35 -10.01 -19.96
CA ASP A 308 16.17 -9.18 -21.15
C ASP A 308 16.06 -9.98 -22.45
N THR A 309 16.55 -11.23 -22.44
CA THR A 309 16.42 -12.19 -23.56
C THR A 309 14.98 -12.51 -23.92
N PHE A 310 14.02 -12.30 -23.02
CA PHE A 310 12.59 -12.53 -23.26
C PHE A 310 11.87 -11.31 -23.86
N GLY A 311 12.59 -10.22 -24.13
CA GLY A 311 12.01 -8.96 -24.60
C GLY A 311 11.46 -8.10 -23.45
N ALA A 312 10.93 -6.92 -23.79
CA ALA A 312 10.36 -6.01 -22.79
C ALA A 312 9.03 -6.56 -22.28
N MET A 313 8.96 -6.96 -21.01
CA MET A 313 7.70 -7.43 -20.43
C MET A 313 6.71 -6.27 -20.32
N GLU A 314 5.45 -6.51 -20.71
CA GLU A 314 4.43 -5.47 -20.75
C GLU A 314 3.88 -5.13 -19.36
N ASP A 315 3.99 -6.05 -18.39
CA ASP A 315 3.40 -5.88 -17.06
C ASP A 315 4.28 -6.45 -15.93
N PHE A 316 4.10 -5.92 -14.72
CA PHE A 316 4.78 -6.35 -13.48
C PHE A 316 4.17 -7.64 -12.89
N GLY A 317 3.40 -8.38 -13.69
CA GLY A 317 2.87 -9.68 -13.33
C GLY A 317 3.92 -10.77 -13.51
N PRO A 318 3.81 -11.91 -12.80
CA PRO A 318 4.58 -13.09 -13.17
C PRO A 318 4.32 -13.42 -14.66
N PRO A 319 5.31 -13.96 -15.40
CA PRO A 319 5.08 -14.42 -16.75
C PRO A 319 3.92 -15.41 -16.73
N ALA A 320 3.06 -15.34 -17.74
CA ALA A 320 2.02 -16.35 -17.93
C ALA A 320 2.69 -17.73 -18.02
N PRO A 321 2.11 -18.76 -17.37
CA PRO A 321 2.70 -20.10 -17.27
C PRO A 321 2.92 -20.77 -18.63
#